data_AF-A0A535BVJ5-F1
#
_entry.id   AF-A0A535BVJ5-F1
#
_cell.length_a   1.000
_cell.length_b   1.000
_cell.length_c   1.000
_cell.angle_alpha   90.00
_cell.angle_beta   90.00
_cell.angle_gamma   90.00
#
_symmetry.space_group_name_H-M   'P 1'
#
loop_
_entity.id
_entity.type
_entity.pdbx_description
1 polymer ?
#
loop_
_entity_poly.entity_id
_entity_poly.type
_entity_poly.pdbx_seq_one_letter_code
_entity_poly.pdbx_strand_id
1 'polypeptide(L)'
;MSSKLALTIGAVVAVLFGLALALFPEQMLSGFGLGVPKEAQVLSRDVGVTLIGLGIINWLARNEMGPAARALLIGNAFIQIAELVVNGWEVARASSQDRPRAGSCCISCSL
;
A
#
# COMPACT_ATOMS: atom_id res chain seq x y z
N MET A 1 -0.72 24.09 6.95
CA MET A 1 -0.77 23.54 5.58
C MET A 1 -2.15 23.82 5.01
N SER A 2 -2.28 24.25 3.75
CA SER A 2 -3.59 24.52 3.13
C SER A 2 -4.27 23.20 2.74
N SER A 3 -5.55 23.01 3.09
CA SER A 3 -6.32 21.80 2.77
C SER A 3 -6.27 21.47 1.27
N LYS A 4 -6.31 22.51 0.43
CA LYS A 4 -6.19 22.39 -1.02
C LYS A 4 -4.88 21.73 -1.47
N LEU A 5 -3.77 22.11 -0.84
CA LEU A 5 -2.45 21.54 -1.17
C LEU A 5 -2.42 20.04 -0.83
N ALA A 6 -2.87 19.69 0.37
CA ALA A 6 -2.90 18.30 0.83
C ALA A 6 -3.79 17.41 -0.05
N LEU A 7 -5.01 17.88 -0.37
CA LEU A 7 -5.94 17.16 -1.26
C LEU A 7 -5.41 17.05 -2.69
N THR A 8 -4.72 18.07 -3.21
CA THR A 8 -4.12 18.01 -4.55
C THR A 8 -2.97 17.01 -4.61
N ILE A 9 -2.08 17.01 -3.62
CA ILE A 9 -0.98 16.04 -3.54
C ILE A 9 -1.55 14.62 -3.40
N GLY A 10 -2.50 14.42 -2.48
CA GLY A 10 -3.16 13.13 -2.28
C GLY A 10 -3.86 12.64 -3.55
N ALA A 11 -4.50 13.53 -4.30
CA ALA A 11 -5.11 13.21 -5.58
C ALA A 11 -4.09 12.68 -6.60
N VAL A 12 -3.02 13.44 -6.84
CA VAL A 12 -2.00 13.10 -7.83
C VAL A 12 -1.30 11.80 -7.46
N VAL A 13 -0.86 11.65 -6.20
CA VAL A 13 -0.17 10.45 -5.73
C VAL A 13 -1.09 9.22 -5.84
N ALA A 14 -2.34 9.31 -5.39
CA ALA A 14 -3.26 8.19 -5.45
C ALA A 14 -3.59 7.76 -6.89
N VAL A 15 -3.77 8.71 -7.82
CA VAL A 15 -3.98 8.38 -9.24
C VAL A 15 -2.74 7.72 -9.84
N LEU A 16 -1.55 8.29 -9.64
CA LEU A 16 -0.32 7.74 -10.23
C LEU A 16 -0.02 6.34 -9.69
N PHE A 17 -0.11 6.17 -8.37
CA PHE A 17 0.15 4.88 -7.74
C PHE A 17 -0.94 3.86 -8.09
N GLY A 18 -2.20 4.30 -8.09
CA GLY A 18 -3.32 3.46 -8.49
C GLY A 18 -3.24 2.99 -9.95
N LEU A 19 -2.84 3.87 -10.87
CA LEU A 19 -2.60 3.50 -12.28
C LEU A 19 -1.44 2.52 -12.42
N ALA A 20 -0.33 2.76 -11.71
CA ALA A 20 0.81 1.86 -11.73
C ALA A 20 0.42 0.46 -11.22
N LEU A 21 -0.33 0.38 -10.12
CA LEU A 21 -0.75 -0.89 -9.52
C LEU A 21 -1.83 -1.60 -10.37
N ALA A 22 -2.73 -0.85 -11.00
CA ALA A 22 -3.77 -1.40 -11.87
C ALA A 22 -3.24 -1.94 -13.21
N LEU A 23 -2.28 -1.25 -13.82
CA LEU A 23 -1.77 -1.60 -15.15
C LEU A 23 -0.52 -2.47 -15.09
N PHE A 24 0.32 -2.27 -14.06
CA PHE A 24 1.63 -2.92 -13.91
C PHE A 24 1.78 -3.60 -12.53
N PRO A 25 0.84 -4.47 -12.12
CA PRO A 25 0.86 -5.09 -10.79
C PRO A 25 2.11 -5.96 -10.57
N GLU A 26 2.59 -6.65 -11.61
CA GLU A 26 3.74 -7.54 -11.50
C GLU A 26 5.04 -6.76 -11.20
N GLN A 27 5.24 -5.65 -11.91
CA GLN A 27 6.40 -4.78 -11.73
C GLN A 27 6.35 -4.10 -10.35
N MET A 28 5.16 -3.69 -9.90
CA MET A 28 5.00 -3.07 -8.58
C MET A 28 5.27 -4.08 -7.46
N LEU A 29 4.64 -5.25 -7.50
CA LEU A 29 4.81 -6.29 -6.47
C LEU A 29 6.24 -6.82 -6.40
N SER A 30 6.85 -7.10 -7.56
CA SER A 30 8.25 -7.57 -7.62
C SER A 30 9.24 -6.51 -7.13
N GLY A 31 8.94 -5.22 -7.35
CA GLY A 31 9.73 -4.11 -6.80
C GLY A 31 9.76 -4.09 -5.26
N PHE A 32 8.74 -4.64 -4.59
CA PHE A 32 8.72 -4.84 -3.14
C PHE A 32 9.37 -6.17 -2.69
N GLY A 33 9.92 -6.96 -3.62
CA GLY A 33 10.46 -8.29 -3.33
C GLY A 33 9.38 -9.34 -3.02
N LEU A 34 8.11 -9.04 -3.33
CA LEU A 34 7.01 -9.97 -3.10
C LEU A 34 6.93 -11.02 -4.23
N GLY A 35 6.52 -12.23 -3.86
CA GLY A 35 6.09 -13.22 -4.85
C GLY A 35 4.90 -12.69 -5.64
N VAL A 36 4.81 -13.09 -6.91
CA VAL A 36 3.84 -12.53 -7.87
C VAL A 36 2.81 -13.56 -8.37
N PRO A 37 2.12 -14.30 -7.46
CA PRO A 37 1.09 -15.25 -7.86
C PRO A 37 -0.09 -14.50 -8.50
N LYS A 38 -0.87 -15.19 -9.34
CA LYS A 38 -1.93 -14.56 -10.14
C LYS A 38 -2.99 -13.89 -9.26
N GLU A 39 -3.26 -14.47 -8.10
CA GLU A 39 -4.22 -13.97 -7.11
C GLU A 39 -3.77 -12.60 -6.55
N ALA A 40 -2.48 -12.45 -6.25
CA ALA A 40 -1.92 -11.19 -5.78
C ALA A 40 -1.97 -10.10 -6.86
N GLN A 41 -1.81 -10.48 -8.14
CA GLN A 41 -1.96 -9.53 -9.25
C GLN A 41 -3.40 -9.04 -9.38
N VAL A 42 -4.41 -9.92 -9.28
CA VAL A 42 -5.83 -9.52 -9.33
C VAL A 42 -6.14 -8.55 -8.18
N LEU A 43 -5.76 -8.91 -6.95
CA LEU A 43 -5.99 -8.05 -5.80
C LEU A 43 -5.29 -6.69 -5.94
N SER A 44 -4.06 -6.67 -6.46
CA SER A 44 -3.33 -5.42 -6.72
C SER A 44 -4.05 -4.54 -7.72
N ARG A 45 -4.68 -5.11 -8.76
CA ARG A 45 -5.47 -4.33 -9.71
C ARG A 45 -6.70 -3.70 -9.06
N ASP A 46 -7.41 -4.45 -8.22
CA ASP A 46 -8.58 -3.95 -7.50
C ASP A 46 -8.22 -2.81 -6.53
N VAL A 47 -7.11 -2.96 -5.80
CA VAL A 47 -6.56 -1.90 -4.95
C VAL A 47 -6.15 -0.69 -5.79
N GLY A 48 -5.53 -0.92 -6.95
CA GLY A 48 -5.14 0.14 -7.88
C GLY A 48 -6.33 0.98 -8.36
N VAL A 49 -7.43 0.32 -8.77
CA VAL A 49 -8.68 1.00 -9.15
C VAL A 49 -9.28 1.79 -7.99
N THR A 50 -9.22 1.23 -6.78
CA THR A 50 -9.70 1.91 -5.56
C THR A 50 -8.89 3.20 -5.29
N LEU A 51 -7.56 3.15 -5.44
CA LEU A 51 -6.69 4.32 -5.29
C LEU A 51 -6.95 5.40 -6.35
N ILE A 52 -7.22 4.99 -7.59
CA ILE A 52 -7.64 5.93 -8.65
C ILE A 52 -8.94 6.64 -8.23
N GLY A 53 -9.93 5.89 -7.74
CA GLY A 53 -11.19 6.45 -7.23
C GLY A 53 -10.97 7.46 -6.10
N LEU A 54 -10.13 7.11 -5.11
CA LEU A 54 -9.75 8.02 -4.04
C LEU A 54 -9.06 9.29 -4.56
N GLY A 55 -8.19 9.13 -5.56
CA GLY A 55 -7.51 10.24 -6.20
C GLY A 55 -8.48 11.21 -6.89
N ILE A 56 -9.50 10.68 -7.57
CA ILE A 56 -10.59 11.46 -8.18
C ILE A 56 -11.38 12.21 -7.09
N ILE A 57 -11.75 11.55 -5.99
CA ILE A 57 -12.47 12.17 -4.87
C ILE A 57 -11.65 13.33 -4.29
N ASN A 58 -10.38 13.11 -4.01
CA ASN A 58 -9.46 14.12 -3.50
C ASN A 58 -9.31 15.29 -4.48
N TRP A 59 -9.25 14.99 -5.79
CA TRP A 59 -9.20 16.02 -6.82
C TRP A 59 -10.46 16.87 -6.79
N LEU A 60 -11.64 16.27 -6.84
CA LEU A 60 -12.91 16.99 -6.84
C LEU A 60 -13.09 17.86 -5.59
N ALA A 61 -12.70 17.36 -4.43
CA ALA A 61 -12.84 18.07 -3.16
C ALA A 61 -11.74 19.12 -2.89
N ARG A 62 -10.72 19.25 -3.74
CA ARG A 62 -9.54 20.10 -3.47
C ARG A 62 -9.83 21.58 -3.25
N ASN A 63 -10.97 22.09 -3.74
CA ASN A 63 -11.39 23.48 -3.55
C ASN A 63 -12.43 23.65 -2.44
N GLU A 64 -12.88 22.56 -1.81
CA GLU A 64 -13.85 22.61 -0.71
C GLU A 64 -13.20 23.11 0.58
N MET A 65 -13.98 23.85 1.37
CA MET A 65 -13.59 24.29 2.71
C MET A 65 -14.65 23.87 3.72
N GLY A 66 -14.22 23.46 4.92
CA GLY A 66 -15.13 23.11 6.02
C GLY A 66 -15.21 21.60 6.32
N PRO A 67 -16.34 21.11 6.88
CA PRO A 67 -16.44 19.76 7.44
C PRO A 67 -16.12 18.63 6.44
N ALA A 68 -16.53 18.76 5.18
CA ALA A 68 -16.27 17.76 4.14
C ALA A 68 -14.77 17.62 3.82
N ALA A 69 -14.07 18.74 3.64
CA ALA A 69 -12.62 18.74 3.43
C ALA A 69 -11.88 18.16 4.65
N ARG A 70 -12.35 18.46 5.88
CA ARG A 70 -11.76 17.90 7.10
C ARG A 70 -11.97 16.38 7.20
N ALA A 71 -13.16 15.89 6.85
CA ALA A 71 -13.45 14.46 6.82
C ALA A 71 -12.53 13.71 5.83
N LEU A 72 -12.33 14.27 4.64
CA LEU A 72 -11.41 13.70 3.65
C LEU A 72 -9.96 13.70 4.13
N LEU A 73 -9.48 14.78 4.74
CA LEU A 73 -8.12 14.82 5.28
C LEU A 73 -7.91 13.79 6.39
N ILE A 74 -8.90 13.64 7.29
CA ILE A 74 -8.86 12.61 8.35
C ILE A 74 -8.86 11.21 7.73
N GLY A 75 -9.71 10.96 6.73
CA GLY A 75 -9.76 9.68 6.02
C GLY A 75 -8.43 9.33 5.34
N ASN A 76 -7.83 10.29 4.62
CA ASN A 76 -6.51 10.08 3.99
C ASN A 76 -5.42 9.84 5.05
N ALA A 77 -5.42 10.59 6.15
CA ALA A 77 -4.47 10.38 7.24
C ALA A 77 -4.63 8.99 7.88
N PHE A 78 -5.88 8.54 8.07
CA PHE A 78 -6.17 7.21 8.59
C PHE A 78 -5.64 6.11 7.69
N ILE A 79 -5.81 6.22 6.36
CA ILE A 79 -5.27 5.25 5.39
C ILE A 79 -3.76 5.10 5.57
N GLN A 80 -3.02 6.21 5.58
CA GLN A 80 -1.56 6.18 5.75
C GLN A 80 -1.13 5.55 7.07
N ILE A 81 -1.83 5.86 8.16
CA ILE A 81 -1.55 5.30 9.48
C ILE A 81 -1.85 3.79 9.50
N ALA A 82 -2.98 3.38 8.95
CA ALA A 82 -3.38 1.97 8.90
C ALA A 82 -2.40 1.15 8.05
N GLU A 83 -1.96 1.67 6.89
CA GLU A 83 -0.94 1.03 6.06
C GLU A 83 0.40 0.89 6.78
N LEU A 84 0.83 1.94 7.49
CA LEU A 84 2.04 1.89 8.33
C LEU A 84 1.94 0.82 9.42
N VAL A 85 0.79 0.70 10.06
CA VAL A 85 0.54 -0.33 11.09
C VAL A 85 0.61 -1.72 10.47
N VAL A 86 -0.03 -1.95 9.33
CA VAL A 86 -0.01 -3.24 8.62
C VAL A 86 1.41 -3.61 8.21
N ASN A 87 2.12 -2.70 7.54
CA ASN A 87 3.49 -2.92 7.10
C ASN A 87 4.43 -3.16 8.29
N GLY A 88 4.30 -2.37 9.35
CA GLY A 88 5.10 -2.53 10.57
C GLY A 88 4.83 -3.88 11.27
N TRP A 89 3.58 -4.32 11.28
CA TRP A 89 3.19 -5.62 11.85
C TRP A 89 3.80 -6.80 11.07
N GLU A 90 3.79 -6.75 9.74
CA GLU A 90 4.42 -7.77 8.90
C GLU A 90 5.94 -7.81 9.09
N VAL A 91 6.60 -6.66 9.20
CA VAL A 91 8.05 -6.59 9.52
C VAL A 91 8.33 -7.17 10.91
N ALA A 92 7.51 -6.87 11.91
CA ALA A 92 7.64 -7.44 13.25
C ALA A 92 7.47 -8.97 13.24
N ARG A 93 6.53 -9.49 12.44
CA ARG A 93 6.36 -10.95 12.27
C ARG A 93 7.52 -11.59 11.53
N ALA A 94 8.03 -10.97 10.48
CA ALA A 94 9.19 -11.46 9.73
C ALA A 94 10.42 -11.61 10.65
N SER A 95 10.72 -10.59 11.47
CA SER A 95 11.83 -10.67 12.45
C SER A 95 11.66 -11.76 13.52
N SER A 96 10.42 -12.18 13.82
CA SER A 96 10.17 -13.29 14.76
C SER A 96 10.31 -14.69 14.13
N GLN A 97 10.12 -14.81 12.82
CA GLN A 97 10.26 -16.05 12.05
C GLN A 97 11.73 -16.43 11.81
N ASP A 98 12.64 -15.44 11.87
CA ASP A 98 14.09 -15.60 11.64
C ASP A 98 14.86 -16.23 12.82
N ARG A 99 14.17 -16.89 13.77
CA ARG A 99 14.86 -17.81 14.68
C ARG A 99 15.38 -18.97 13.83
N PRO A 100 16.71 -19.20 13.77
CA PRO A 100 17.25 -20.32 13.03
C PRO A 100 16.57 -21.59 13.52
N ARG A 101 16.01 -22.37 12.61
CA ARG A 101 15.64 -23.75 12.87
C ARG A 101 16.92 -24.47 13.26
N ALA A 102 17.22 -24.50 14.55
CA ALA A 102 18.20 -25.39 15.15
C ALA A 102 17.73 -26.82 14.83
N GLY A 103 18.19 -27.38 13.71
CA GLY A 103 17.77 -28.72 13.30
C GLY A 103 18.19 -29.17 11.89
N SER A 104 18.47 -28.28 10.94
CA SER A 104 18.79 -28.72 9.56
C SER A 104 20.26 -29.05 9.28
N CYS A 105 21.12 -29.13 10.30
CA CYS A 105 22.55 -29.40 10.11
C CYS A 105 22.95 -30.90 10.09
N CYS A 106 22.01 -31.84 9.96
CA CYS A 106 22.34 -33.27 10.08
C CYS A 106 21.98 -34.19 8.90
N ILE A 107 21.43 -33.73 7.77
CA ILE A 107 20.95 -34.68 6.72
C ILE A 107 21.86 -34.77 5.48
N SER A 108 22.85 -33.88 5.28
CA SER A 108 23.69 -33.90 4.07
C SER A 108 25.12 -34.44 4.28
N CYS A 109 25.30 -35.38 5.21
CA CYS A 109 26.61 -36.02 5.42
C CYS A 109 26.45 -37.47 5.92
N SER A 110 25.74 -38.35 5.19
CA SER A 110 25.82 -39.81 5.37
C SER A 110 25.13 -40.56 4.21
N LEU A 111 25.97 -41.29 3.45
CA LEU A 111 25.69 -42.34 2.45
C LEU A 111 25.02 -41.96 1.12
#